data_AF-A0A1G0SXV4-F1
#
_entry.id   AF-A0A1G0SXV4-F1
#
_cell.length_a   1.000
_cell.length_b   1.000
_cell.length_c   1.000
_cell.angle_alpha   90.00
_cell.angle_beta   90.00
_cell.angle_gamma   90.00
#
_symmetry.space_group_name_H-M   'P 1'
#
loop_
_entity.id
_entity.type
_entity.pdbx_description
1 polymer ?
#
loop_
_entity_poly.entity_id
_entity_poly.type
_entity_poly.pdbx_seq_one_letter_code
_entity_poly.pdbx_strand_id
1 'polypeptide(L)'
;MKYIILLTALLFAACSSTQFTIYKTSEDEPAWSVSVEKRVLGKFVCSINDSVVVEDSYLSFGSYFEKDGHYGGKNIKMIGSRTSHSNWDQEGNSHTSYTYYIRILIDEEEVGYFVF
;
A
#
# COMPACT_ATOMS: atom_id res chain seq x y z
N MET A 1 9.13 37.44 17.03
CA MET A 1 8.39 36.74 15.95
C MET A 1 9.28 35.67 15.30
N LYS A 2 9.60 34.57 16.01
CA LYS A 2 10.51 33.51 15.50
C LYS A 2 10.02 32.07 15.75
N TYR A 3 8.79 31.87 16.23
CA TYR A 3 8.28 30.54 16.63
C TYR A 3 7.07 30.03 15.84
N ILE A 4 6.57 30.78 14.85
CA ILE A 4 5.36 30.39 14.09
C ILE A 4 5.68 29.44 12.92
N ILE A 5 6.95 29.33 12.51
CA ILE A 5 7.34 28.52 11.35
C ILE A 5 7.62 27.06 11.72
N LEU A 6 7.82 26.72 13.00
CA LEU A 6 8.15 25.34 13.41
C LEU A 6 6.93 24.44 13.63
N LEU A 7 5.72 25.00 13.76
CA LEU A 7 4.50 24.22 14.04
C LEU A 7 3.75 23.78 12.77
N THR A 8 4.07 24.33 11.61
CA THR A 8 3.43 23.98 10.33
C THR A 8 4.03 22.74 9.67
N ALA A 9 5.17 22.23 10.14
CA ALA A 9 5.79 21.03 9.61
C ALA A 9 5.14 19.71 10.09
N LEU A 10 4.35 19.75 11.17
CA LEU A 10 3.68 18.56 11.73
C LEU A 10 2.29 18.28 11.16
N LEU A 11 1.74 19.18 10.34
CA LEU A 11 0.40 19.02 9.73
C LEU A 11 0.44 18.30 8.37
N PHE A 12 1.62 18.06 7.81
CA PHE A 12 1.82 17.11 6.71
C PHE A 12 2.24 15.74 7.22
N ALA A 13 1.67 15.30 8.35
CA ALA A 13 1.56 13.88 8.64
C ALA A 13 0.65 13.26 7.56
N ALA A 14 1.21 13.09 6.36
CA ALA A 14 0.69 12.21 5.35
C ALA A 14 0.42 10.88 6.07
N CYS A 15 -0.84 10.46 6.13
CA CYS A 15 -1.22 9.16 6.68
C CYS A 15 -0.62 8.07 5.79
N SER A 16 0.68 7.80 5.95
CA SER A 16 1.33 6.60 5.47
C SER A 16 1.07 5.50 6.48
N SER A 17 0.60 4.36 6.01
CA SER A 17 0.34 3.20 6.85
C SER A 17 1.01 1.99 6.22
N THR A 18 1.69 1.21 7.03
CA THR A 18 2.41 0.00 6.61
C THR A 18 1.81 -1.21 7.29
N GLN A 19 1.62 -2.28 6.54
CA GLN A 19 1.25 -3.60 7.05
C GLN A 19 2.24 -4.63 6.51
N PHE A 20 2.43 -5.74 7.22
CA PHE A 20 3.41 -6.76 6.85
C PHE A 20 2.90 -8.18 7.11
N THR A 21 3.50 -9.13 6.40
CA THR A 21 3.33 -10.58 6.56
C THR A 21 4.70 -11.26 6.40
N ILE A 22 4.77 -12.55 6.73
CA ILE A 22 5.98 -13.36 6.60
C ILE A 22 5.72 -14.46 5.57
N TYR A 23 6.64 -14.62 4.62
CA TYR A 23 6.62 -15.69 3.62
C TYR A 23 7.81 -16.63 3.82
N LYS A 24 7.56 -17.94 3.91
CA LYS A 24 8.62 -18.94 4.04
C LYS A 24 8.92 -19.52 2.65
N THR A 25 10.10 -19.24 2.11
CA THR A 25 10.49 -19.68 0.76
C THR A 25 10.76 -21.18 0.69
N SER A 26 11.41 -21.75 1.71
CA SER A 26 11.65 -23.18 1.88
C SER A 26 11.94 -23.51 3.36
N GLU A 27 12.08 -24.78 3.71
CA GLU A 27 12.37 -25.18 5.10
C GLU A 27 13.73 -24.68 5.62
N ASP A 28 14.72 -24.56 4.73
CA ASP A 28 16.12 -24.25 5.06
C ASP A 28 16.52 -22.79 4.76
N GLU A 29 15.63 -22.01 4.14
CA GLU A 29 15.90 -20.61 3.80
C GLU A 29 15.32 -19.62 4.82
N PRO A 30 15.95 -18.44 4.98
CA PRO A 30 15.39 -17.36 5.79
C PRO A 30 14.02 -16.93 5.25
N ALA A 31 13.04 -16.83 6.16
CA ALA A 31 11.74 -16.29 5.81
C ALA A 31 11.86 -14.83 5.36
N TRP A 32 11.05 -14.47 4.38
CA TRP A 32 10.97 -13.12 3.84
C TRP A 32 9.94 -12.30 4.61
N SER A 33 10.32 -11.08 5.00
CA SER A 33 9.37 -10.08 5.48
C SER A 33 8.79 -9.34 4.29
N VAL A 34 7.50 -9.51 4.04
CA VAL A 34 6.78 -8.86 2.94
C VAL A 34 5.93 -7.74 3.54
N SER A 35 6.17 -6.50 3.10
CA SER A 35 5.46 -5.32 3.59
C SER A 35 4.80 -4.55 2.45
N VAL A 36 3.63 -3.99 2.74
CA VAL A 36 2.95 -3.04 1.86
C VAL A 36 2.77 -1.72 2.59
N GLU A 37 3.26 -0.65 1.98
CA GLU A 37 3.12 0.71 2.46
C GLU A 37 2.16 1.48 1.55
N LYS A 38 1.10 2.04 2.13
CA LYS A 38 0.27 3.07 1.48
C LYS A 38 0.95 4.41 1.68
N ARG A 39 1.41 5.03 0.61
CA ARG A 39 1.99 6.37 0.56
C ARG A 39 0.97 7.42 0.15
N VAL A 40 1.40 8.69 0.16
CA VAL A 40 0.62 9.82 -0.34
C VAL A 40 0.08 9.57 -1.75
N LEU A 41 -1.06 10.18 -2.07
CA LEU A 41 -1.71 10.11 -3.39
C LEU A 41 -2.18 8.69 -3.79
N GLY A 42 -2.36 7.76 -2.85
CA GLY A 42 -2.88 6.42 -3.15
C GLY A 42 -1.86 5.53 -3.87
N LYS A 43 -0.58 5.79 -3.62
CA LYS A 43 0.56 4.99 -4.08
C LYS A 43 0.83 3.85 -3.10
N PHE A 44 1.12 2.67 -3.62
CA PHE A 44 1.39 1.46 -2.84
C PHE A 44 2.77 0.93 -3.18
N VAL A 45 3.52 0.55 -2.15
CA VAL A 45 4.88 0.04 -2.27
C VAL A 45 4.97 -1.31 -1.57
N CYS A 46 5.26 -2.35 -2.33
CA CYS A 46 5.60 -3.66 -1.80
C CYS A 46 7.12 -3.75 -1.62
N SER A 47 7.56 -4.10 -0.41
CA SER A 47 8.97 -4.36 -0.11
C SER A 47 9.15 -5.76 0.46
N ILE A 48 10.24 -6.43 0.09
CA ILE A 48 10.65 -7.71 0.63
C ILE A 48 12.02 -7.54 1.30
N ASN A 49 12.11 -7.85 2.60
CA ASN A 49 13.29 -7.59 3.44
C ASN A 49 13.85 -6.18 3.23
N ASP A 50 12.98 -5.18 3.38
CA ASP A 50 13.25 -3.74 3.21
C ASP A 50 13.67 -3.28 1.79
N SER A 51 13.71 -4.20 0.81
CA SER A 51 13.97 -3.86 -0.59
C SER A 51 12.66 -3.63 -1.32
N VAL A 52 12.50 -2.45 -1.94
CA VAL A 52 11.32 -2.16 -2.78
C VAL A 52 11.32 -3.07 -4.01
N VAL A 53 10.24 -3.82 -4.19
CA VAL A 53 10.10 -4.80 -5.28
C VAL A 53 9.07 -4.34 -6.31
N VAL A 54 7.94 -3.84 -5.83
CA VAL A 54 6.83 -3.38 -6.68
C VAL A 54 6.31 -2.06 -6.14
N GLU A 55 6.06 -1.12 -7.04
CA GLU A 55 5.48 0.17 -6.72
C GLU A 55 4.45 0.52 -7.79
N ASP A 56 3.23 0.84 -7.36
CA ASP A 56 2.19 1.30 -8.28
C ASP A 56 1.12 2.15 -7.58
N SER A 57 0.23 2.75 -8.36
CA SER A 57 -0.88 3.57 -7.87
C SER A 57 -2.10 3.40 -8.77
N TYR A 58 -3.28 3.72 -8.24
CA TYR A 58 -4.47 3.78 -9.07
C TYR A 58 -4.36 4.96 -10.05
N LEU A 59 -4.57 4.69 -11.34
CA LEU A 59 -4.83 5.76 -12.31
C LEU A 59 -6.04 6.59 -11.86
N SER A 60 -6.12 7.86 -12.26
CA SER A 60 -7.07 8.85 -11.71
C SER A 60 -8.53 8.38 -11.61
N PHE A 61 -8.97 7.48 -12.50
CA PHE A 61 -10.32 6.89 -12.49
C PHE A 61 -10.35 5.35 -12.38
N GLY A 62 -9.20 4.70 -12.19
CA GLY A 62 -9.12 3.25 -12.08
C GLY A 62 -9.52 2.76 -10.68
N SER A 63 -10.30 1.70 -10.58
CA SER A 63 -10.55 0.98 -9.32
C SER A 63 -9.63 -0.22 -9.12
N TYR A 64 -8.74 -0.49 -10.08
CA TYR A 64 -7.92 -1.68 -10.17
C TYR A 64 -6.54 -1.37 -10.76
N PHE A 65 -5.51 -2.08 -10.30
CA PHE A 65 -4.21 -2.15 -10.96
C PHE A 65 -3.57 -3.52 -10.75
N GLU A 66 -2.69 -3.91 -11.67
CA GLU A 66 -1.75 -5.03 -11.52
C GLU A 66 -0.36 -4.57 -11.89
N LYS A 67 0.62 -4.99 -11.08
CA LYS A 67 2.02 -4.70 -11.33
C LYS A 67 2.90 -5.88 -10.99
N ASP A 68 3.74 -6.26 -11.94
CA ASP A 68 4.76 -7.29 -11.75
C ASP A 68 6.09 -6.69 -11.29
N GLY A 69 6.84 -7.48 -10.53
CA GLY A 69 8.22 -7.27 -10.13
C GLY A 69 8.91 -8.62 -9.90
N HIS A 70 10.12 -8.56 -9.38
CA HIS A 70 10.97 -9.74 -9.24
C HIS A 70 11.86 -9.62 -8.01
N TYR A 71 11.98 -10.69 -7.22
CA TYR A 71 12.81 -10.72 -6.02
C TYR A 71 13.27 -12.15 -5.71
N GLY A 72 14.56 -12.33 -5.40
CA GLY A 72 15.10 -13.64 -5.01
C GLY A 72 14.87 -14.75 -6.04
N GLY A 73 14.82 -14.42 -7.34
CA GLY A 73 14.53 -15.38 -8.41
C GLY A 73 13.05 -15.70 -8.61
N LYS A 74 12.15 -15.12 -7.81
CA LYS A 74 10.70 -15.36 -7.84
C LYS A 74 9.95 -14.18 -8.47
N ASN A 75 8.84 -14.49 -9.13
CA ASN A 75 7.96 -13.48 -9.71
C ASN A 75 7.04 -12.93 -8.63
N ILE A 76 6.98 -11.61 -8.51
CA ILE A 76 6.18 -10.92 -7.50
C ILE A 76 5.10 -10.13 -8.21
N LYS A 77 3.84 -10.36 -7.88
CA LYS A 77 2.71 -9.60 -8.44
C LYS A 77 1.98 -8.87 -7.33
N MET A 78 1.79 -7.56 -7.51
CA MET A 78 0.93 -6.74 -6.67
C MET A 78 -0.37 -6.45 -7.40
N ILE A 79 -1.49 -6.77 -6.77
CA ILE A 79 -2.83 -6.50 -7.32
C ILE A 79 -3.54 -5.56 -6.34
N GLY A 80 -3.95 -4.40 -6.83
CA GLY A 80 -4.72 -3.43 -6.06
C GLY A 80 -6.15 -3.34 -6.54
N SER A 81 -7.10 -3.32 -5.61
CA SER A 81 -8.48 -2.88 -5.87
C SER A 81 -8.97 -1.90 -4.80
N ARG A 82 -9.89 -0.99 -5.16
CA ARG A 82 -10.47 -0.04 -4.21
C ARG A 82 -11.99 0.05 -4.32
N THR A 83 -12.64 0.27 -3.18
CA THR A 83 -14.08 0.54 -3.07
C THR A 83 -14.30 1.92 -2.50
N SER A 84 -15.14 2.72 -3.16
CA SER A 84 -15.54 4.05 -2.67
C SER A 84 -16.71 3.97 -1.70
N HIS A 85 -16.65 4.75 -0.64
CA HIS A 85 -17.75 4.98 0.28
C HIS A 85 -18.10 6.47 0.26
N SER A 86 -19.34 6.79 -0.08
CA SER A 86 -19.82 8.17 -0.09
C SER A 86 -20.72 8.40 1.12
N ASN A 87 -20.32 9.33 1.97
CA ASN A 87 -21.10 9.77 3.13
C ASN A 87 -21.52 11.22 2.92
N TRP A 88 -22.75 11.54 3.28
CA TRP A 88 -23.25 12.92 3.29
C TRP A 88 -23.22 13.43 4.73
N ASP A 89 -22.65 14.61 4.94
CA ASP A 89 -22.71 15.26 6.25
C ASP A 89 -24.06 15.95 6.48
N GLN A 90 -24.26 16.49 7.68
CA GLN A 90 -25.50 17.18 8.07
C GLN A 90 -25.76 18.48 7.27
N GLU A 91 -24.73 18.99 6.58
CA GLU A 91 -24.78 20.20 5.76
C GLU A 91 -25.06 19.88 4.28
N GLY A 92 -25.13 18.59 3.93
CA GLY A 92 -25.38 18.12 2.57
C GLY A 92 -24.12 18.09 1.69
N ASN A 93 -22.92 18.12 2.27
CA ASN A 93 -21.69 17.90 1.51
C ASN A 93 -21.39 16.40 1.40
N SER A 94 -20.95 15.97 0.23
CA SER A 94 -20.51 14.60 -0.01
C SER A 94 -19.03 14.43 0.31
N HIS A 95 -18.72 13.44 1.15
CA HIS A 95 -17.36 12.99 1.43
C HIS A 95 -17.18 11.59 0.84
N THR A 96 -16.20 11.43 -0.05
CA THR A 96 -15.82 10.12 -0.58
C THR A 96 -14.55 9.64 0.11
N SER A 97 -14.64 8.50 0.80
CA SER A 97 -13.49 7.74 1.27
C SER A 97 -13.29 6.50 0.42
N TYR A 98 -12.10 5.91 0.48
CA TYR A 98 -11.78 4.68 -0.23
C TYR A 98 -11.23 3.65 0.75
N THR A 99 -11.73 2.42 0.65
CA THR A 99 -11.10 1.23 1.21
C THR A 99 -10.24 0.62 0.11
N TYR A 100 -8.98 0.32 0.43
CA TYR A 100 -8.01 -0.24 -0.50
C TYR A 100 -7.68 -1.67 -0.11
N TYR A 101 -7.64 -2.56 -1.10
CA TYR A 101 -7.34 -3.98 -0.94
C TYR A 101 -6.13 -4.29 -1.80
N ILE A 102 -5.02 -4.70 -1.17
CA ILE A 102 -3.77 -5.03 -1.86
C ILE A 102 -3.47 -6.51 -1.63
N ARG A 103 -3.28 -7.25 -2.72
CA ARG A 103 -2.84 -8.65 -2.72
C ARG A 103 -1.42 -8.73 -3.22
N ILE A 104 -0.58 -9.51 -2.55
CA ILE A 104 0.76 -9.85 -3.01
C ILE A 104 0.80 -11.34 -3.33
N LEU A 105 1.24 -11.65 -4.55
CA LEU A 105 1.46 -13.01 -5.00
C LEU A 105 2.95 -13.22 -5.27
N ILE A 106 3.47 -14.40 -4.90
CA ILE A 106 4.82 -14.86 -5.19
C ILE A 106 4.70 -16.16 -5.97
N ASP A 107 5.20 -16.19 -7.21
CA ASP A 107 5.02 -17.32 -8.14
C ASP A 107 3.57 -17.83 -8.20
N GLU A 108 2.62 -16.89 -8.32
CA GLU A 108 1.17 -17.13 -8.35
C GLU A 108 0.51 -17.57 -7.03
N GLU A 109 1.28 -17.77 -5.96
CA GLU A 109 0.77 -18.05 -4.61
C GLU A 109 0.46 -16.75 -3.87
N GLU A 110 -0.75 -16.60 -3.31
CA GLU A 110 -1.07 -15.45 -2.46
C GLU A 110 -0.37 -15.54 -1.11
N VAL A 111 0.50 -14.57 -0.83
CA VAL A 111 1.28 -14.52 0.41
C VAL A 111 0.77 -13.47 1.40
N GLY A 112 -0.04 -12.52 0.93
CA GLY A 112 -0.55 -11.44 1.76
C GLY A 112 -1.76 -10.73 1.16
N TYR A 113 -2.69 -10.37 2.05
CA TYR A 113 -3.85 -9.55 1.76
C TYR A 113 -3.92 -8.40 2.78
N PHE A 114 -3.87 -7.17 2.29
CA PHE A 114 -3.74 -5.95 3.09
C PHE A 114 -4.90 -5.01 2.83
N VAL A 115 -5.47 -4.43 3.90
CA VAL A 115 -6.64 -3.54 3.82
C VAL A 115 -6.33 -2.18 4.44
N PHE A 116 -6.47 -1.10 3.67
CA PHE A 116 -6.14 0.29 4.06
C PHE A 116 -7.23 1.31 3.76
#